data_AF-A0A9E0U0Y6-F1
#
_entry.id   AF-A0A9E0U0Y6-F1
#
_cell.length_a   1.000
_cell.length_b   1.000
_cell.length_c   1.000
_cell.angle_alpha   90.00
_cell.angle_beta   90.00
_cell.angle_gamma   90.00
#
_symmetry.space_group_name_H-M   'P 1'
#
loop_
_entity.id
_entity.type
_entity.pdbx_description
1 polymer ?
#
loop_
_entity_poly.entity_id
_entity_poly.type
_entity_poly.pdbx_seq_one_letter_code
_entity_poly.pdbx_strand_id
1 'polypeptide(L)' 'MPKSVKDRLAEPSTWAGIAAMLGPWAAILPGTAGLVVGGVAASCGSVAVWLREGR' A
#
# COMPACT_ATOMS: atom_id res chain seq x y z
N MET A 1 23.74 6.62 6.64
CA MET A 1 22.68 7.46 7.22
C MET A 1 21.34 6.79 6.97
N PRO A 2 20.48 6.61 7.99
CA PRO A 2 19.12 6.13 7.78
C PRO A 2 18.33 7.16 6.95
N LYS A 3 17.57 6.69 5.96
CA LYS A 3 16.68 7.53 5.14
C LYS A 3 15.62 8.21 6.00
N SER A 4 15.25 9.43 5.65
CA SER A 4 14.13 10.13 6.29
C SER A 4 12.82 9.39 6.02
N VAL A 5 11.83 9.55 6.90
CA VAL A 5 10.47 9.04 6.68
C VAL A 5 9.90 9.55 5.35
N LYS A 6 10.21 10.80 4.99
CA LYS A 6 9.77 11.40 3.73
C LYS A 6 10.36 10.67 2.51
N ASP A 7 11.64 10.29 2.58
CA ASP A 7 12.30 9.56 1.50
C ASP A 7 11.70 8.16 1.34
N ARG A 8 11.37 7.50 2.46
CA ARG A 8 10.74 6.18 2.45
C ARG A 8 9.34 6.22 1.86
N LEU A 9 8.53 7.23 2.19
CA LEU A 9 7.18 7.39 1.62
C LEU A 9 7.24 7.73 0.11
N ALA A 10 8.36 8.20 -0.39
CA ALA A 10 8.54 8.44 -1.82
C ALA A 10 8.99 7.18 -2.60
N GLU A 11 9.29 6.07 -1.90
CA GLU A 11 9.70 4.82 -2.52
C GLU A 11 8.47 3.95 -2.89
N PRO A 12 8.36 3.49 -4.15
CA PRO A 12 7.30 2.57 -4.58
C PRO A 12 7.20 1.32 -3.71
N SER A 13 8.34 0.80 -3.25
CA SER A 13 8.44 -0.42 -2.43
C SER A 13 7.75 -0.29 -1.08
N THR A 14 7.71 0.91 -0.50
CA THR A 14 7.01 1.16 0.78
C THR A 14 5.51 0.91 0.62
N TRP A 15 4.92 1.48 -0.44
CA TRP A 15 3.49 1.35 -0.72
C TRP A 15 3.12 -0.05 -1.21
N ALA A 16 3.98 -0.68 -2.02
CA ALA A 16 3.81 -2.07 -2.43
C ALA A 16 3.86 -3.02 -1.23
N GLY A 17 4.75 -2.78 -0.26
CA GLY A 17 4.83 -3.55 0.97
C GLY A 17 3.57 -3.43 1.83
N ILE A 18 3.02 -2.22 1.97
CA ILE A 18 1.75 -2.00 2.68
C ILE A 18 0.60 -2.71 1.95
N ALA A 19 0.50 -2.59 0.63
CA ALA A 19 -0.52 -3.26 -0.16
C ALA A 19 -0.45 -4.79 -0.02
N ALA A 20 0.76 -5.36 -0.09
CA ALA A 20 0.99 -6.80 0.07
C ALA A 20 0.65 -7.30 1.48
N MET A 21 0.91 -6.49 2.51
CA MET A 21 0.54 -6.82 3.88
C MET A 21 -0.98 -6.76 4.10
N LEU A 22 -1.67 -5.77 3.52
CA LEU A 22 -3.11 -5.57 3.71
C LEU A 22 -3.97 -6.49 2.84
N GLY A 23 -3.50 -6.89 1.67
CA GLY A 23 -4.24 -7.74 0.73
C GLY A 23 -4.84 -9.02 1.34
N PRO A 24 -4.07 -9.83 2.09
CA PRO A 24 -4.59 -11.02 2.75
C PRO A 24 -5.69 -10.73 3.78
N TRP A 25 -5.59 -9.60 4.51
CA TRP A 25 -6.59 -9.22 5.50
C TRP A 25 -7.94 -8.87 4.87
N ALA A 26 -7.93 -8.32 3.65
CA ALA A 26 -9.16 -8.04 2.90
C ALA A 26 -9.97 -9.32 2.60
N ALA A 27 -9.28 -10.47 2.43
CA ALA A 27 -9.93 -11.75 2.17
C ALA A 27 -10.43 -12.46 3.45
N ILE A 28 -9.86 -12.13 4.61
CA ILE A 28 -10.18 -12.78 5.90
C ILE A 28 -11.26 -12.01 6.65
N LEU A 29 -11.29 -10.68 6.53
CA LEU A 29 -12.23 -9.85 7.28
C LEU A 29 -13.63 -9.86 6.64
N PRO A 30 -14.69 -10.15 7.41
CA PRO A 30 -16.05 -10.18 6.87
C PRO A 30 -16.62 -8.78 6.64
N GLY A 31 -17.52 -8.68 5.66
CA GLY A 31 -18.36 -7.50 5.44
C GLY A 31 -17.59 -6.23 5.07
N THR A 32 -18.00 -5.10 5.65
CA THR A 32 -17.45 -3.77 5.34
C THR A 32 -15.98 -3.62 5.74
N ALA A 33 -15.51 -4.35 6.75
CA ALA A 33 -14.12 -4.32 7.16
C ALA A 33 -13.19 -4.86 6.07
N GLY A 34 -13.55 -5.97 5.42
CA GLY A 34 -12.80 -6.52 4.29
C GLY A 34 -12.76 -5.57 3.09
N LEU A 35 -13.88 -4.91 2.79
CA LEU A 35 -13.95 -3.91 1.71
C LEU A 35 -13.08 -2.69 1.98
N VAL A 36 -13.08 -2.17 3.21
CA VAL A 36 -12.24 -1.02 3.59
C VAL A 36 -10.76 -1.40 3.50
N VAL A 37 -10.36 -2.54 4.07
CA VAL A 37 -8.96 -3.00 4.02
C VAL A 37 -8.51 -3.28 2.58
N GLY A 38 -9.37 -3.89 1.77
CA GLY A 38 -9.12 -4.12 0.35
C GLY A 38 -8.98 -2.81 -0.43
N GLY A 39 -9.82 -1.81 -0.15
CA GLY A 39 -9.73 -0.48 -0.75
C GLY A 39 -8.44 0.26 -0.40
N VAL A 40 -8.00 0.16 0.87
CA VAL A 40 -6.71 0.74 1.31
C VAL A 40 -5.54 0.00 0.65
N ALA A 41 -5.58 -1.33 0.57
CA ALA A 41 -4.56 -2.14 -0.10
C ALA A 41 -4.44 -1.77 -1.59
N ALA A 42 -5.58 -1.66 -2.28
CA ALA A 42 -5.65 -1.25 -3.68
C ALA A 42 -5.09 0.18 -3.87
N SER A 43 -5.47 1.12 -3.01
CA SER A 43 -4.96 2.49 -3.05
C SER A 43 -3.44 2.54 -2.87
N CYS A 44 -2.90 1.77 -1.92
CA CYS A 44 -1.45 1.66 -1.75
C CYS A 44 -0.77 1.04 -2.98
N GLY A 45 -1.37 0.02 -3.59
CA GLY A 45 -0.90 -0.55 -4.86
C GLY A 45 -0.88 0.48 -5.98
N SER A 46 -1.94 1.28 -6.13
CA SER A 46 -2.01 2.37 -7.11
C SER A 46 -0.96 3.44 -6.87
N VAL A 47 -0.71 3.83 -5.61
CA VAL A 47 0.37 4.78 -5.27
C VAL A 47 1.74 4.18 -5.60
N ALA A 48 1.96 2.89 -5.36
CA ALA A 48 3.21 2.22 -5.73
C ALA A 48 3.45 2.24 -7.24
N VAL A 49 2.40 1.95 -8.03
CA VAL A 49 2.47 2.02 -9.50
C VAL A 49 2.71 3.46 -9.95
N TRP A 50 1.96 4.42 -9.40
CA TRP A 50 2.12 5.84 -9.74
C TRP A 50 3.52 6.37 -9.42
N LEU A 51 4.11 6.01 -8.28
CA LEU A 51 5.49 6.40 -7.93
C LEU A 51 6.54 5.70 -8.80
N ARG A 52 6.20 4.55 -9.40
CA ARG A 52 7.07 3.80 -10.32
C ARG A 52 7.01 4.37 -11.74
N GLU A 53 5.85 4.88 -12.16
CA GLU A 53 5.59 5.34 -13.53
C GLU A 53 5.64 6.87 -13.70
N GLY A 54 5.32 7.63 -12.64
CA GLY A 54 5.15 9.08 -12.64
C GLY A 54 6.26 9.86 -11.91
N ARG A 55 7.29 9.16 -11.41
CA ARG A 55 8.63 9.74 -11.18
C ARG A 55 9.58 9.24 -12.26
#